data_AF-A0AAU1UUS8-F1
#
_entry.id   AF-A0AAU1UUS8-F1
#
_cell.length_a   1.000
_cell.length_b   1.000
_cell.length_c   1.000
_cell.angle_alpha   90.00
_cell.angle_beta   90.00
_cell.angle_gamma   90.00
#
_symmetry.space_group_name_H-M   'P 1'
#
loop_
_entity.id
_entity.type
_entity.pdbx_description
1 polymer ?
#
loop_
_entity_poly.entity_id
_entity_poly.type
_entity_poly.pdbx_seq_one_letter_code
_entity_poly.pdbx_strand_id
1 'polypeptide(L)' 'MRALIAAATGLVLAFALILTITAMGGPTGRTSPKPLLTTVPAHP' A
#
# COMPACT_ATOMS: atom_id res chain seq x y z
N MET A 1 -9.08 -28.56 21.59
CA MET A 1 -9.63 -27.44 20.78
C MET A 1 -9.07 -26.05 21.12
N ARG A 2 -8.00 -25.91 21.92
CA ARG A 2 -7.39 -24.59 22.22
C ARG A 2 -6.54 -24.04 21.06
N ALA A 3 -5.84 -24.94 20.36
CA ALA A 3 -5.04 -24.58 19.18
C ALA A 3 -5.89 -24.00 18.04
N LEU A 4 -7.09 -24.56 17.81
CA LEU A 4 -8.01 -24.07 16.78
C LEU A 4 -8.48 -22.63 17.08
N ILE A 5 -8.78 -22.34 18.34
CA ILE A 5 -9.18 -20.98 18.78
C ILE A 5 -8.03 -20.00 18.57
N ALA A 6 -6.81 -20.36 18.99
CA ALA A 6 -5.63 -19.51 18.80
C ALA A 6 -5.36 -19.22 17.32
N ALA A 7 -5.49 -20.23 16.44
CA ALA A 7 -5.33 -20.07 15.00
C ALA A 7 -6.41 -19.16 14.40
N ALA A 8 -7.68 -19.35 14.79
CA ALA A 8 -8.79 -18.50 14.34
C ALA A 8 -8.61 -17.04 14.78
N THR A 9 -8.20 -16.81 16.03
CA THR A 9 -7.93 -15.46 16.54
C THR A 9 -6.78 -14.79 15.79
N GLY A 10 -5.68 -15.51 15.56
CA GLY A 10 -4.55 -14.99 14.78
C GLY A 10 -4.95 -14.62 13.36
N LEU A 11 -5.76 -15.46 12.71
CA LEU A 11 -6.27 -15.21 11.36
C LEU A 11 -7.15 -13.94 11.33
N VAL A 12 -8.08 -13.80 12.26
CA VAL A 12 -8.96 -12.63 12.36
C VAL A 12 -8.15 -11.35 12.55
N LEU A 13 -7.14 -11.36 13.41
CA LEU A 13 -6.28 -10.20 13.66
C LEU A 13 -5.47 -9.82 12.41
N ALA A 14 -4.95 -10.80 11.67
CA ALA A 14 -4.22 -10.55 10.43
C ALA A 14 -5.12 -9.87 9.38
N PHE A 15 -6.34 -10.40 9.18
CA PHE A 15 -7.30 -9.80 8.27
C PHE A 15 -7.74 -8.41 8.72
N ALA A 16 -8.06 -8.21 10.00
CA ALA A 16 -8.44 -6.91 10.53
C ALA A 16 -7.35 -5.85 10.28
N LEU A 17 -6.08 -6.21 10.48
CA LEU A 17 -4.95 -5.32 10.24
C LEU A 17 -4.85 -4.93 8.76
N ILE A 18 -4.86 -5.93 7.86
CA ILE A 18 -4.73 -5.70 6.41
C ILE A 18 -5.89 -4.82 5.92
N LEU A 19 -7.13 -5.17 6.29
CA LEU A 19 -8.31 -4.40 5.87
C LEU A 19 -8.27 -2.96 6.37
N THR A 20 -7.80 -2.74 7.59
CA THR A 20 -7.63 -1.39 8.14
C THR A 20 -6.61 -0.59 7.33
N ILE A 21 -5.46 -1.17 7.02
CA ILE A 21 -4.42 -0.53 6.19
C ILE A 21 -4.94 -0.23 4.79
N THR A 22 -5.64 -1.18 4.18
CA THR A 22 -6.25 -1.00 2.86
C THR A 22 -7.30 0.12 2.88
N ALA A 23 -8.14 0.19 3.91
CA ALA A 23 -9.18 1.20 4.03
C ALA A 23 -8.61 2.62 4.23
N MET A 24 -7.46 2.76 4.88
CA MET A 24 -6.76 4.05 4.98
C MET A 24 -6.31 4.58 3.61
N GLY A 25 -6.15 3.70 2.61
CA GLY A 25 -5.75 4.07 1.25
C GLY A 25 -4.30 4.51 1.15
N GLY A 26 -3.83 4.66 -0.09
CA GLY A 26 -2.54 5.28 -0.39
C GLY A 26 -2.68 6.78 -0.66
N PRO A 27 -1.60 7.58 -0.55
CA PRO A 27 -1.62 8.94 -1.03
C PRO A 27 -2.03 8.94 -2.50
N THR A 28 -2.93 9.85 -2.89
CA THR A 28 -3.28 10.06 -4.30
C THR A 28 -2.05 10.64 -5.01
N GLY A 29 -1.15 9.77 -5.46
CA GLY A 29 0.05 10.17 -6.17
C GLY A 29 -0.32 10.89 -7.44
N ARG A 30 0.01 12.18 -7.53
CA ARG A 30 -0.01 12.91 -8.79
C ARG A 30 1.43 13.05 -9.25
N THR A 31 1.68 12.79 -10.53
CA THR A 31 2.95 13.15 -11.13
C THR A 31 3.03 14.67 -11.22
N SER A 32 4.23 15.22 -11.12
CA SER A 32 4.46 16.64 -11.36
C SER A 32 4.13 16.94 -12.83
N PRO A 33 3.30 17.97 -13.12
CA PRO A 33 3.05 18.40 -14.50
C PRO A 33 4.27 19.10 -15.12
N LYS A 34 5.26 19.46 -14.29
CA LYS A 34 6.54 19.99 -14.77
C LYS A 34 7.38 18.86 -15.34
N PRO A 35 7.99 19.04 -16.52
CA PRO A 35 8.94 18.08 -17.05
C PRO A 35 10.03 17.84 -15.99
N LEU A 36 10.47 16.59 -15.89
CA LEU A 36 11.58 16.22 -15.03
C LEU A 36 12.74 17.17 -15.33
N LEU A 37 13.39 17.69 -14.27
CA LEU A 37 14.58 18.56 -14.42
C LEU A 37 15.76 17.84 -15.09
N THR A 38 15.57 16.58 -15.47
CA THR A 38 16.33 15.90 -16.50
C THR A 38 15.85 16.41 -17.86
N THR A 39 16.31 17.60 -18.26
CA THR A 39 16.21 18.05 -19.66
C THR A 39 16.75 16.93 -20.54
N VAL A 40 15.90 16.31 -21.36
CA VAL A 40 16.35 15.46 -22.45
C VAL A 40 17.13 16.37 -23.39
N PRO A 41 18.44 16.14 -23.62
CA PRO A 41 19.19 16.93 -24.58
C PRO A 41 18.51 16.81 -25.94
N ALA A 42 18.27 17.95 -26.59
CA ALA A 42 17.87 17.95 -27.99
C ALA A 42 18.94 17.16 -28.76
N HIS A 43 18.55 16.00 -29.30
CA HIS A 43 19.42 15.25 -30.19
C HIS A 43 19.53 16.01 -31.52
N PRO A 44 20.72 16.03 -32.14
CA PRO A 44 20.90 16.57 -33.48
C PRO A 44 20.08 15.79 -34.52
#